data_AF-A0A6M3KQQ7-F1
#
_entry.id   AF-A0A6M3KQQ7-F1
#
_cell.length_a   1.000
_cell.length_b   1.000
_cell.length_c   1.000
_cell.angle_alpha   90.00
_cell.angle_beta   90.00
_cell.angle_gamma   90.00
#
_symmetry.space_group_name_H-M   'P 1'
#
loop_
_entity.id
_entity.type
_entity.pdbx_description
1 polymer ?
#
loop_
_entity_poly.entity_id
_entity_poly.type
_entity_poly.pdbx_seq_one_letter_code
_entity_poly.pdbx_strand_id
1 'polypeptide(L)'
;MIEVKAKDGKDGKEATVLVDLGENLQDATDRFGAEVVFSNYLANVKIGVQSGIRRYIKAGVDANGIQAKFDSYKPGVTLDRVVDPIAAMAAKLVKMTPDEREAAFAALKAKIAAAS
;
A
#
# COMPACT_ATOMS: atom_id res chain seq x y z
N MET A 1 -24.88 1.78 -3.13
CA MET A 1 -24.59 0.70 -4.12
C MET A 1 -23.14 0.73 -4.58
N ILE A 2 -22.50 -0.43 -4.64
CA ILE A 2 -21.17 -0.61 -5.24
C ILE A 2 -21.27 -1.53 -6.46
N GLU A 3 -20.50 -1.24 -7.51
CA GLU A 3 -20.34 -2.10 -8.67
C GLU A 3 -19.12 -2.99 -8.46
N VAL A 4 -19.33 -4.31 -8.42
CA VAL A 4 -18.25 -5.28 -8.22
C VAL A 4 -18.14 -6.13 -9.48
N LYS A 5 -17.00 -5.98 -10.16
CA LYS A 5 -16.62 -6.83 -11.30
C LYS A 5 -15.58 -7.86 -10.83
N ALA A 6 -15.86 -9.14 -11.05
CA ALA A 6 -14.94 -10.22 -10.74
C ALA A 6 -14.77 -11.14 -11.95
N LYS A 7 -13.55 -11.65 -12.14
CA LYS A 7 -13.20 -12.67 -13.13
C LYS A 7 -12.92 -13.98 -12.42
N ASP A 8 -13.51 -15.06 -12.89
CA ASP A 8 -13.11 -16.39 -12.42
C ASP A 8 -11.71 -16.74 -12.96
N GLY A 9 -10.83 -17.16 -12.05
CA GLY A 9 -9.43 -17.45 -12.36
C GLY A 9 -9.20 -18.73 -13.15
N LYS A 10 -10.21 -19.61 -13.23
CA LYS A 10 -10.13 -20.89 -13.96
C LYS A 10 -10.79 -20.83 -15.33
N ASP A 11 -12.01 -20.30 -15.42
CA ASP A 11 -12.79 -20.32 -16.66
C ASP A 11 -12.73 -18.99 -17.44
N GLY A 12 -12.08 -17.95 -16.88
CA GLY A 12 -11.92 -16.65 -17.54
C GLY A 12 -13.21 -15.86 -17.75
N LYS A 13 -14.33 -16.33 -17.19
CA LYS A 13 -15.63 -15.66 -17.25
C LYS A 13 -15.63 -14.48 -16.29
N GLU A 14 -16.24 -13.38 -16.72
CA GLU A 14 -16.36 -12.15 -15.95
C GLU A 14 -17.84 -11.89 -15.64
N ALA A 15 -18.12 -11.51 -14.39
CA ALA A 15 -19.45 -11.08 -13.96
C ALA A 15 -19.33 -9.73 -13.23
N THR A 16 -20.27 -8.85 -13.52
CA THR A 16 -20.46 -7.60 -12.80
C THR A 16 -21.77 -7.70 -12.02
N VAL A 17 -21.72 -7.41 -10.73
CA VAL A 17 -22.89 -7.39 -9.85
C VAL A 17 -22.95 -6.06 -9.14
N LEU A 18 -24.16 -5.49 -9.06
CA LEU A 18 -24.46 -4.33 -8.23
C LEU A 18 -24.88 -4.84 -6.86
N VAL A 19 -24.16 -4.41 -5.82
CA VAL A 19 -24.44 -4.81 -4.43
C VAL A 19 -24.77 -3.55 -3.63
N ASP A 20 -25.93 -3.56 -2.97
CA ASP A 20 -26.27 -2.50 -2.04
C ASP A 20 -25.72 -2.81 -0.64
N LEU A 21 -24.66 -2.09 -0.27
CA LEU A 21 -24.02 -2.18 1.05
C LEU A 21 -24.34 -0.99 1.95
N GLY A 22 -25.35 -0.19 1.57
CA GLY A 22 -25.67 1.08 2.19
C GLY A 22 -24.78 2.23 1.72
N GLU A 23 -25.15 3.44 2.11
CA GLU A 23 -24.49 4.68 1.65
C GLU A 23 -23.49 5.25 2.67
N ASN A 24 -23.58 4.86 3.94
CA ASN A 24 -22.73 5.35 5.02
C ASN A 24 -22.62 4.33 6.17
N LEU A 25 -21.79 4.64 7.16
CA LEU A 25 -21.55 3.77 8.32
C LEU A 25 -22.84 3.45 9.10
N GLN A 26 -23.72 4.42 9.27
CA GLN A 26 -24.96 4.24 10.01
C GLN A 26 -25.90 3.30 9.25
N ASP A 27 -26.11 3.54 7.96
CA ASP A 27 -26.95 2.70 7.09
C ASP A 27 -26.40 1.25 7.01
N ALA A 28 -25.08 1.09 6.90
CA ALA A 28 -24.46 -0.24 6.96
C ALA A 28 -24.66 -0.92 8.34
N THR A 29 -24.57 -0.16 9.42
CA THR A 29 -24.79 -0.64 10.79
C THR A 29 -26.24 -1.07 11.01
N ASP A 30 -27.19 -0.28 10.52
CA ASP A 30 -28.62 -0.53 10.64
C ASP A 30 -29.04 -1.77 9.83
N ARG A 31 -28.40 -2.00 8.67
CA ARG A 31 -28.70 -3.13 7.77
C ARG A 31 -28.03 -4.45 8.18
N PHE A 32 -26.75 -4.40 8.55
CA PHE A 32 -25.93 -5.59 8.73
C PHE A 32 -25.54 -5.84 10.20
N GLY A 33 -25.79 -4.87 11.08
CA GLY A 33 -25.39 -4.92 12.47
C GLY A 33 -23.98 -4.37 12.70
N ALA A 34 -23.81 -3.65 13.82
CA ALA A 34 -22.55 -3.03 14.19
C ALA A 34 -21.38 -4.02 14.28
N GLU A 35 -21.65 -5.24 14.79
CA GLU A 35 -20.63 -6.27 14.95
C GLU A 35 -20.07 -6.75 13.60
N VAL A 36 -20.94 -6.97 12.61
CA VAL A 36 -20.53 -7.41 11.26
C VAL A 36 -19.71 -6.32 10.56
N VAL A 37 -20.17 -5.08 10.64
CA VAL A 37 -19.46 -3.93 10.06
C VAL A 37 -18.08 -3.75 10.70
N PHE A 38 -18.00 -3.84 12.03
CA PHE A 38 -16.75 -3.71 12.75
C PHE A 38 -15.80 -4.89 12.50
N SER A 39 -16.31 -6.12 12.43
CA SER A 39 -15.53 -7.31 12.11
C SER A 39 -14.89 -7.22 10.71
N ASN A 40 -15.66 -6.77 9.71
CA ASN A 40 -15.15 -6.53 8.35
C ASN A 40 -14.11 -5.40 8.31
N TYR A 41 -14.31 -4.33 9.09
CA TYR A 41 -13.30 -3.30 9.26
C TYR A 41 -11.99 -3.88 9.83
N LEU A 42 -12.06 -4.63 10.93
CA LEU A 42 -10.89 -5.26 11.55
C LEU A 42 -10.17 -6.22 10.59
N ALA A 43 -10.91 -6.98 9.79
CA ALA A 43 -10.35 -7.88 8.79
C ALA A 43 -9.50 -7.11 7.76
N ASN A 44 -10.02 -5.99 7.25
CA ASN A 44 -9.30 -5.13 6.31
C ASN A 44 -8.05 -4.51 6.95
N VAL A 45 -8.14 -4.01 8.19
CA VAL A 45 -6.99 -3.49 8.94
C VAL A 45 -5.90 -4.57 9.08
N LYS A 46 -6.31 -5.78 9.46
CA LYS A 46 -5.40 -6.92 9.63
C LYS A 46 -4.64 -7.25 8.35
N ILE A 47 -5.31 -7.25 7.18
CA ILE A 47 -4.66 -7.48 5.89
C ILE A 47 -3.60 -6.41 5.60
N GLY A 48 -3.91 -5.15 5.89
CA GLY A 48 -2.97 -4.02 5.75
C GLY A 48 -1.73 -4.19 6.63
N VAL A 49 -1.93 -4.48 7.91
CA VAL A 49 -0.84 -4.74 8.87
C VAL A 49 0.01 -5.93 8.42
N GLN A 50 -0.60 -7.05 8.03
CA GLN A 50 0.12 -8.22 7.53
C GLN A 50 0.96 -7.90 6.29
N SER A 51 0.44 -7.06 5.38
CA SER A 51 1.19 -6.60 4.21
C SER A 51 2.44 -5.79 4.62
N GLY A 52 2.29 -4.89 5.58
CA GLY A 52 3.42 -4.13 6.12
C GLY A 52 4.45 -5.01 6.86
N ILE A 53 4.00 -5.95 7.69
CA ILE A 53 4.88 -6.94 8.34
C ILE A 53 5.69 -7.70 7.28
N ARG A 54 5.03 -8.25 6.25
CA ARG A 54 5.72 -8.94 5.14
C ARG A 54 6.76 -8.07 4.46
N ARG A 55 6.48 -6.77 4.28
CA ARG A 55 7.43 -5.81 3.71
C ARG A 55 8.66 -5.63 4.60
N TYR A 56 8.49 -5.52 5.92
CA TYR A 56 9.60 -5.32 6.84
C TYR A 56 10.43 -6.58 7.07
N ILE A 57 9.81 -7.77 7.07
CA ILE A 57 10.52 -9.05 7.05
C ILE A 57 11.43 -9.12 5.81
N LYS A 58 10.92 -8.78 4.63
CA LYS A 58 11.74 -8.71 3.39
C LYS A 58 12.87 -7.69 3.46
N ALA A 59 12.73 -6.68 4.31
CA ALA A 59 13.76 -5.66 4.54
C ALA A 59 14.75 -6.06 5.66
N GLY A 60 14.63 -7.25 6.25
CA GLY A 60 15.53 -7.76 7.28
C GLY A 60 15.29 -7.17 8.68
N VAL A 61 14.13 -6.55 8.92
CA VAL A 61 13.77 -6.03 10.25
C VAL A 61 13.30 -7.20 11.13
N ASP A 62 13.76 -7.23 12.38
CA ASP A 62 13.37 -8.23 13.38
C ASP A 62 11.98 -7.95 13.97
N ALA A 63 11.46 -8.89 14.75
CA ALA A 63 10.11 -8.79 15.30
C ALA A 63 9.90 -7.54 16.18
N ASN A 64 10.90 -7.18 17.00
CA ASN A 64 10.85 -6.00 17.86
C ASN A 64 10.86 -4.70 17.05
N GLY A 65 11.72 -4.62 16.03
CA GLY A 65 11.77 -3.49 15.11
C GLY A 65 10.48 -3.35 14.30
N ILE A 66 9.84 -4.45 13.91
CA ILE A 66 8.53 -4.45 13.24
C ILE A 66 7.45 -3.90 14.18
N GLN A 67 7.38 -4.40 15.42
CA GLN A 67 6.41 -3.92 16.40
C GLN A 67 6.52 -2.39 16.61
N ALA A 68 7.74 -1.88 16.76
CA ALA A 68 8.00 -0.45 16.88
C ALA A 68 7.52 0.38 15.67
N LYS A 69 7.44 -0.20 14.47
CA LYS A 69 6.85 0.47 13.29
C LYS A 69 5.32 0.53 13.34
N PHE A 70 4.68 -0.32 14.12
CA PHE A 70 3.23 -0.41 14.25
C PHE A 70 2.67 0.17 15.54
N ASP A 71 3.49 0.52 16.54
CA ASP A 71 3.02 1.09 17.81
C ASP A 71 2.21 2.38 17.63
N SER A 72 2.52 3.18 16.61
CA SER A 72 1.76 4.39 16.25
C SER A 72 0.91 4.23 14.99
N TYR A 73 0.66 3.00 14.54
CA TYR A 73 -0.09 2.75 13.32
C TYR A 73 -1.55 3.16 13.45
N LYS A 74 -2.02 3.96 12.48
CA LYS A 74 -3.41 4.35 12.33
C LYS A 74 -3.92 3.83 10.99
N PRO A 75 -4.93 2.94 10.97
CA PRO A 75 -5.48 2.42 9.72
C PRO A 75 -5.96 3.54 8.81
N GLY A 76 -5.63 3.46 7.51
CA GLY A 76 -6.01 4.46 6.52
C GLY A 76 -5.21 5.77 6.56
N VAL A 77 -4.44 6.04 7.61
CA VAL A 77 -3.51 7.17 7.66
C VAL A 77 -2.17 6.71 7.09
N THR A 78 -1.76 7.29 5.96
CA THR A 78 -0.42 7.11 5.44
C THR A 78 0.58 7.58 6.48
N LEU A 79 1.33 6.64 7.07
CA LEU A 79 2.47 6.99 7.91
C LEU A 79 3.41 7.87 7.09
N ASP A 80 3.75 9.05 7.60
CA ASP A 80 4.79 9.89 7.01
C ASP A 80 6.05 9.06 6.88
N ARG A 81 6.39 8.71 5.65
CA ARG A 81 7.63 8.01 5.38
C ARG A 81 8.72 9.06 5.39
N VAL A 82 9.52 9.07 6.44
CA VAL A 82 10.88 9.60 6.37
C VAL A 82 11.64 8.68 5.41
N VAL A 83 11.61 9.03 4.13
CA VAL A 83 12.42 8.39 3.09
C VAL A 83 13.75 9.12 3.10
N ASP A 84 14.84 8.42 3.39
CA ASP A 84 16.17 8.92 3.05
C ASP A 84 16.27 9.01 1.52
N PRO A 85 16.28 10.21 0.95
CA PRO A 85 16.22 10.39 -0.51
C PRO A 85 17.50 9.87 -1.19
N ILE A 86 18.63 9.89 -0.49
CA ILE A 86 19.91 9.40 -1.00
C ILE A 86 19.89 7.88 -1.06
N ALA A 87 19.45 7.22 0.03
CA ALA A 87 19.34 5.76 0.06
C ALA A 87 18.32 5.24 -0.96
N ALA A 88 17.19 5.93 -1.14
CA ALA A 88 16.18 5.58 -2.13
C ALA A 88 16.71 5.71 -3.57
N MET A 89 17.50 6.76 -3.84
CA MET A 89 18.12 6.96 -5.15
C MET A 89 19.20 5.91 -5.41
N ALA A 90 20.06 5.61 -4.42
CA ALA A 90 21.07 4.56 -4.51
C ALA A 90 20.44 3.19 -4.81
N ALA A 91 19.37 2.83 -4.09
CA ALA A 91 18.65 1.57 -4.33
C ALA A 91 18.03 1.47 -5.73
N LYS A 92 17.63 2.60 -6.32
CA LYS A 92 17.12 2.66 -7.70
C LYS A 92 18.25 2.51 -8.72
N LEU A 93 19.38 3.17 -8.50
CA LEU A 93 20.55 3.11 -9.38
C LEU A 93 21.17 1.72 -9.43
N VAL A 94 21.23 0.99 -8.32
CA VAL A 94 21.76 -0.39 -8.29
C VAL A 94 20.96 -1.35 -9.19
N LYS A 95 19.66 -1.07 -9.41
CA LYS A 95 18.77 -1.90 -10.22
C LYS A 95 18.77 -1.56 -11.71
N MET A 96 19.45 -0.49 -12.10
CA MET A 96 19.54 -0.02 -13.49
C MET A 96 20.71 -0.67 -14.21
N THR A 97 20.60 -0.82 -15.53
CA THR A 97 21.74 -1.21 -16.38
C THR A 97 22.83 -0.12 -16.36
N PRO A 98 24.07 -0.41 -16.81
CA PRO A 98 25.11 0.60 -16.94
C PRO A 98 24.65 1.83 -17.75
N ASP A 99 24.04 1.60 -18.90
CA ASP A 99 23.58 2.67 -19.82
C ASP A 99 22.44 3.51 -19.20
N GLU A 100 21.50 2.86 -18.51
CA GLU A 100 20.42 3.54 -17.79
C GLU A 100 20.94 4.38 -16.62
N ARG A 101 21.97 3.90 -15.92
CA ARG A 101 22.62 4.66 -14.85
C ARG A 101 23.30 5.91 -15.40
N GLU A 102 24.02 5.79 -16.50
CA GLU A 102 24.72 6.91 -17.11
C GLU A 102 23.74 7.99 -17.58
N ALA A 103 22.65 7.59 -18.23
CA ALA A 103 21.55 8.49 -18.60
C ALA A 103 20.90 9.15 -17.37
N ALA A 104 20.69 8.41 -16.28
CA ALA A 104 20.13 8.95 -15.04
C ALA A 104 21.06 9.98 -14.37
N PHE A 105 22.38 9.74 -14.38
CA PHE A 105 23.37 10.69 -13.87
C PHE A 105 23.48 11.95 -14.73
N ALA A 106 23.43 11.81 -16.06
CA ALA A 106 23.43 12.94 -16.99
C ALA A 106 22.21 13.84 -16.77
N ALA A 107 21.02 13.23 -16.65
CA ALA A 107 19.78 13.96 -16.36
C ALA A 107 19.81 14.66 -14.99
N LEU A 108 20.40 14.03 -13.97
CA LEU A 108 20.56 14.64 -12.65
C LEU A 108 21.50 15.84 -12.69
N LYS A 109 22.67 15.72 -13.34
CA LYS A 109 23.63 16.82 -13.51
C LYS A 109 22.99 18.00 -14.24
N ALA A 110 22.24 17.75 -15.31
CA ALA A 110 21.54 18.80 -16.05
C ALA A 110 20.51 19.53 -15.18
N LYS A 111 19.77 18.81 -14.33
CA LYS A 111 18.81 19.42 -13.38
C LYS A 111 19.49 20.23 -12.28
N ILE A 112 20.64 19.77 -11.77
CA ILE A 112 21.42 20.53 -10.79
C ILE A 112 21.93 21.83 -11.41
N ALA A 113 22.48 21.76 -12.62
CA ALA A 113 22.95 22.94 -13.36
C ALA A 113 21.84 23.94 -13.69
N ALA A 114 20.61 23.48 -13.94
CA ALA A 114 19.45 24.33 -14.18
C ALA A 114 18.85 24.95 -12.89
N ALA A 115 19.21 24.43 -11.72
CA ALA A 115 18.75 24.91 -10.42
C ALA A 115 19.83 25.73 -9.67
N SER A 116 21.02 25.84 -10.26
CA SER A 116 22.14 26.69 -9.79
C SER A 116 22.08 28.05 -10.48
#